data_AF-A0A916VN28-F1
#
_entry.id   AF-A0A916VN28-F1
#
_cell.length_a   1.000
_cell.length_b   1.000
_cell.length_c   1.000
_cell.angle_alpha   90.00
_cell.angle_beta   90.00
_cell.angle_gamma   90.00
#
_symmetry.space_group_name_H-M   'P 1'
#
loop_
_entity.id
_entity.type
_entity.pdbx_description
1 polymer ?
#
loop_
_entity_poly.entity_id
_entity_poly.type
_entity_poly.pdbx_seq_one_letter_code
_entity_poly.pdbx_strand_id
1 'polypeptide(L)'
;MSFQEEFELLLRSRYSIIYIQTREEERVEITITESAKKQGNRAVYIWDFVEGYQNNPNDTGWGKRNPLQGLELVEKLPESAPAIFILRDFQRFWKIFLFRENYEIWQRN
;
A
#
# COMPACT_ATOMS: atom_id res chain seq x y z
N MET A 1 -3.84 23.20 -7.40
CA MET A 1 -2.93 22.05 -7.49
C MET A 1 -3.73 20.84 -7.90
N SER A 2 -3.23 20.08 -8.88
CA SER A 2 -3.76 18.78 -9.23
C SER A 2 -3.28 17.71 -8.23
N PHE A 3 -4.02 16.61 -8.11
CA PHE A 3 -3.62 15.47 -7.27
C PHE A 3 -2.22 14.97 -7.61
N GLN A 4 -1.85 14.95 -8.89
CA GLN A 4 -0.51 14.55 -9.34
C GLN A 4 0.59 15.44 -8.73
N GLU A 5 0.43 16.76 -8.77
CA GLU A 5 1.43 17.70 -8.23
C GLU A 5 1.61 17.52 -6.71
N GLU A 6 0.49 17.31 -6.00
CA GLU A 6 0.50 17.06 -4.56
C GLU A 6 1.17 15.73 -4.23
N PHE A 7 0.83 14.66 -4.96
CA PHE A 7 1.45 13.35 -4.80
C PHE A 7 2.96 13.38 -5.08
N GLU A 8 3.39 14.04 -6.15
CA GLU A 8 4.81 14.22 -6.47
C GLU A 8 5.53 15.03 -5.38
N LEU A 9 4.88 16.03 -4.79
CA LEU A 9 5.42 16.78 -3.66
C LEU A 9 5.58 15.88 -2.43
N LEU A 10 4.57 15.09 -2.08
CA LEU A 10 4.63 14.15 -0.95
C LEU A 10 5.73 13.10 -1.14
N LEU A 11 5.91 12.59 -2.37
CA LEU A 11 7.00 11.67 -2.70
C LEU A 11 8.39 12.30 -2.51
N ARG A 12 8.57 13.56 -2.93
CA ARG A 12 9.85 14.28 -2.76
C ARG A 12 10.13 14.61 -1.30
N SER A 13 9.09 14.90 -0.53
CA SER A 13 9.17 15.14 0.91
C SER A 13 9.37 13.87 1.74
N ARG A 14 9.53 12.70 1.11
CA ARG A 14 9.82 11.40 1.73
C ARG A 14 8.76 10.95 2.75
N TYR A 15 7.48 11.26 2.49
CA TYR A 15 6.40 10.67 3.27
C TYR A 15 6.35 9.16 3.04
N SER A 16 6.39 8.39 4.12
CA SER A 16 6.41 6.92 4.09
C SER A 16 5.02 6.30 3.93
N ILE A 17 3.98 6.98 4.42
CA ILE A 17 2.59 6.52 4.37
C ILE A 17 1.72 7.67 3.86
N ILE A 18 0.93 7.40 2.83
CA ILE A 18 -0.02 8.34 2.25
C ILE A 18 -1.38 7.65 2.22
N TYR A 19 -2.38 8.26 2.86
CA TYR A 19 -3.75 7.78 2.85
C TYR A 19 -4.56 8.55 1.81
N ILE A 20 -5.18 7.83 0.88
CA ILE A 20 -5.98 8.42 -0.20
C ILE A 20 -7.40 7.88 -0.08
N GLN A 21 -8.35 8.78 0.11
CA GLN A 21 -9.78 8.45 0.09
C GLN A 21 -10.36 8.90 -1.25
N THR A 22 -10.66 7.95 -2.13
CA THR A 22 -11.27 8.21 -3.44
C THR A 22 -12.32 7.16 -3.75
N ARG A 23 -13.27 7.50 -4.63
CA ARG A 23 -14.19 6.52 -5.25
C ARG A 23 -13.66 6.03 -6.61
N GLU A 24 -12.68 6.72 -7.17
CA GLU A 24 -12.07 6.41 -8.47
C GLU A 24 -10.67 5.78 -8.26
N GLU A 25 -10.63 4.53 -7.81
CA GLU A 25 -9.36 3.85 -7.49
C GLU A 25 -8.45 3.70 -8.71
N GLU A 26 -9.01 3.24 -9.84
CA GLU A 26 -8.27 3.03 -11.10
C GLU A 26 -7.59 4.31 -11.60
N ARG A 27 -8.28 5.44 -11.52
CA ARG A 27 -7.75 6.74 -11.95
C ARG A 27 -6.57 7.18 -11.08
N VAL A 28 -6.65 6.94 -9.78
CA VAL A 28 -5.56 7.24 -8.85
C VAL A 28 -4.37 6.33 -9.11
N GLU A 29 -4.58 5.05 -9.36
CA GLU A 29 -3.49 4.09 -9.66
C GLU A 29 -2.73 4.45 -10.93
N ILE A 30 -3.45 4.83 -11.99
CA ILE A 30 -2.84 5.31 -13.23
C ILE A 30 -1.98 6.54 -12.94
N THR A 31 -2.54 7.52 -12.22
CA THR A 31 -1.83 8.77 -11.89
C THR A 31 -0.58 8.52 -11.02
N ILE A 32 -0.67 7.61 -10.04
CA ILE A 32 0.46 7.21 -9.20
C ILE A 32 1.53 6.52 -10.06
N THR A 33 1.13 5.62 -10.96
CA THR A 33 2.06 4.90 -11.84
C THR A 33 2.79 5.85 -12.79
N GLU A 34 2.09 6.83 -13.36
CA GLU A 34 2.70 7.87 -14.18
C GLU A 34 3.68 8.74 -13.39
N SER A 35 3.30 9.12 -12.17
CA SER A 35 4.15 9.91 -11.27
C SER A 35 5.39 9.12 -10.83
N ALA A 36 5.24 7.83 -10.55
CA ALA A 36 6.33 6.91 -10.19
C ALA A 36 7.35 6.75 -11.31
N LYS A 37 6.87 6.64 -12.56
CA LYS A 37 7.73 6.62 -13.77
C LYS A 37 8.53 7.91 -13.89
N LYS A 38 7.88 9.07 -13.74
CA LYS A 38 8.54 10.40 -13.76
C LYS A 38 9.57 10.58 -12.65
N GLN A 39 9.30 10.07 -11.44
CA GLN A 39 10.13 10.25 -10.23
C GLN A 39 11.20 9.15 -10.03
N GLY A 40 11.79 8.67 -11.13
CA GLY A 40 12.92 7.73 -11.10
C GLY A 40 12.56 6.27 -11.41
N ASN A 41 11.52 6.04 -12.22
CA ASN A 41 11.09 4.71 -12.67
C ASN A 41 10.89 3.71 -11.51
N ARG A 42 10.23 4.17 -10.45
CA ARG A 42 9.96 3.36 -9.26
C ARG A 42 8.98 2.25 -9.60
N ALA A 43 9.22 1.05 -9.09
CA ALA A 43 8.29 -0.06 -9.24
C ALA A 43 7.01 0.25 -8.44
N VAL A 44 5.85 -0.02 -9.04
CA VAL A 44 4.54 0.12 -8.37
C VAL A 44 3.95 -1.26 -8.18
N TYR A 45 3.58 -1.57 -6.94
CA TYR A 45 2.94 -2.82 -6.55
C TYR A 45 1.55 -2.52 -6.03
N ILE A 46 0.55 -3.17 -6.62
CA ILE A 46 -0.84 -3.07 -6.20
C ILE A 46 -1.20 -4.38 -5.50
N TRP A 47 -1.67 -4.24 -4.26
CA TRP A 47 -2.21 -5.35 -3.48
C TRP A 47 -3.71 -5.15 -3.28
N ASP A 48 -4.46 -6.20 -3.61
CA ASP A 48 -5.87 -6.33 -3.27
C ASP A 48 -6.05 -7.53 -2.32
N PHE A 49 -6.99 -7.42 -1.39
CA PHE A 49 -7.36 -8.51 -0.51
C PHE A 49 -7.90 -9.74 -1.27
N VAL A 50 -8.63 -9.52 -2.37
CA VAL A 50 -9.29 -10.60 -3.11
C VAL A 50 -8.31 -11.38 -3.98
N GLU A 51 -7.38 -10.69 -4.64
CA GLU A 51 -6.48 -11.28 -5.64
C GLU A 51 -5.03 -11.34 -5.20
N GLY A 52 -4.62 -10.62 -4.14
CA GLY A 52 -3.23 -10.50 -3.72
C GLY A 52 -2.45 -9.53 -4.61
N TYR A 53 -1.13 -9.69 -4.68
CA TYR A 53 -0.30 -8.96 -5.65
C TYR A 53 -0.46 -9.55 -7.05
N GLN A 54 -0.75 -8.70 -8.04
CA GLN A 54 -0.97 -9.12 -9.43
C GLN A 54 0.31 -9.13 -10.30
N ASN A 55 1.48 -8.84 -9.74
CA ASN A 55 2.70 -8.52 -10.51
C ASN A 55 3.49 -9.73 -11.06
N ASN A 56 3.01 -10.96 -10.92
CA ASN A 56 3.75 -12.14 -11.42
C ASN A 56 2.82 -13.18 -12.08
N PRO A 57 3.01 -13.52 -13.37
CA PRO A 57 2.26 -14.58 -14.06
C PRO A 57 2.43 -15.97 -13.44
N ASN A 58 3.50 -16.16 -12.65
CA ASN A 58 3.83 -17.43 -12.01
C ASN A 58 3.39 -17.54 -10.53
N ASP A 59 2.88 -16.46 -9.91
CA ASP A 59 2.35 -16.53 -8.54
C ASP A 59 0.85 -16.30 -8.53
N THR A 60 0.12 -17.34 -8.13
CA THR A 60 -1.33 -17.35 -7.96
C THR A 60 -1.76 -16.58 -6.72
N GLY A 61 -1.54 -15.27 -6.72
CA GLY A 61 -2.08 -14.35 -5.70
C GLY A 61 -1.35 -14.45 -4.36
N TRP A 62 -0.06 -14.13 -4.36
CA TRP A 62 0.70 -14.02 -3.12
C TRP A 62 0.10 -12.93 -2.21
N GLY A 63 -0.18 -13.28 -0.95
CA GLY A 63 -0.87 -12.40 0.00
C GLY A 63 -2.39 -12.31 -0.16
N LYS A 64 -3.01 -13.19 -0.96
CA LYS A 64 -4.48 -13.28 -1.07
C LYS A 64 -5.13 -13.60 0.27
N ARG A 65 -6.16 -12.83 0.64
CA ARG A 65 -6.92 -12.95 1.90
C ARG A 65 -6.06 -12.85 3.18
N ASN A 66 -4.79 -12.46 3.08
CA ASN A 66 -3.90 -12.31 4.21
C ASN A 66 -3.19 -10.94 4.16
N PRO A 67 -3.69 -9.92 4.90
CA PRO A 67 -3.10 -8.58 4.90
C PRO A 67 -1.66 -8.55 5.41
N LEU A 68 -1.28 -9.48 6.28
CA LEU A 68 0.06 -9.53 6.85
C LEU A 68 1.10 -10.02 5.83
N GLN A 69 0.73 -11.03 5.02
CA GLN A 69 1.53 -11.43 3.85
C GLN A 69 1.62 -10.33 2.80
N GLY A 70 0.58 -9.50 2.66
CA GLY A 70 0.63 -8.29 1.84
C GLY A 70 1.78 -7.36 2.26
N LEU A 71 1.97 -7.16 3.57
CA LEU A 71 3.06 -6.34 4.11
C LEU A 71 4.43 -7.00 4.04
N GLU A 72 4.49 -8.34 4.03
CA GLU A 72 5.76 -9.09 3.93
C GLU A 72 6.52 -8.75 2.63
N LEU A 73 5.84 -8.33 1.55
CA LEU A 73 6.52 -7.86 0.33
C LEU A 73 7.34 -6.60 0.59
N VAL A 74 6.77 -5.69 1.39
CA VAL A 74 7.36 -4.40 1.71
C VAL A 74 8.66 -4.60 2.49
N GLU A 75 8.65 -5.58 3.39
CA GLU A 75 9.83 -5.95 4.20
C GLU A 75 10.91 -6.68 3.40
N LYS A 76 10.51 -7.49 2.40
CA LYS A 76 11.43 -8.26 1.56
C LYS A 76 12.13 -7.42 0.48
N LEU A 77 11.65 -6.21 0.17
CA LEU A 77 12.31 -5.38 -0.83
C LEU A 77 13.64 -4.82 -0.31
N PRO A 78 14.71 -4.84 -1.13
CA PRO A 78 15.99 -4.27 -0.74
C PRO A 78 15.88 -2.74 -0.63
N GLU A 79 16.56 -2.15 0.36
CA GLU A 79 16.58 -0.69 0.60
C GLU A 79 17.05 0.12 -0.62
N SER A 80 17.81 -0.51 -1.51
CA SER A 80 18.31 0.09 -2.76
C SER A 80 17.25 0.20 -3.87
N ALA A 81 16.08 -0.42 -3.72
CA ALA A 81 15.03 -0.43 -4.73
C ALA A 81 13.86 0.47 -4.32
N PRO A 82 13.75 1.70 -4.87
CA PRO A 82 12.62 2.57 -4.56
C PRO A 82 11.35 2.01 -5.18
N ALA A 83 10.40 1.64 -4.33
CA ALA A 83 9.11 1.09 -4.73
C ALA A 83 7.95 1.85 -4.07
N ILE A 84 6.79 1.83 -4.72
CA ILE A 84 5.53 2.37 -4.21
C ILE A 84 4.56 1.20 -4.07
N PHE A 85 3.99 1.07 -2.88
CA PHE A 85 2.98 0.06 -2.59
C PHE A 85 1.61 0.72 -2.46
N ILE A 86 0.65 0.20 -3.22
CA ILE A 86 -0.75 0.60 -3.15
C ILE A 86 -1.50 -0.55 -2.50
N LEU A 87 -1.99 -0.32 -1.28
CA LEU A 87 -2.74 -1.31 -0.50
C LEU A 87 -4.23 -0.93 -0.53
N ARG A 88 -5.03 -1.65 -1.33
CA ARG A 88 -6.48 -1.40 -1.40
C ARG A 88 -7.17 -1.88 -0.12
N ASP A 89 -8.17 -1.10 0.32
CA ASP A 89 -9.02 -1.43 1.47
C ASP A 89 -8.30 -1.77 2.79
N PHE A 90 -6.99 -1.47 2.90
CA PHE A 90 -6.17 -1.94 4.02
C PHE A 90 -6.61 -1.34 5.38
N GLN A 91 -7.24 -0.17 5.35
CA GLN A 91 -7.86 0.47 6.52
C GLN A 91 -8.82 -0.44 7.30
N ARG A 92 -9.46 -1.43 6.64
CA ARG A 92 -10.35 -2.39 7.31
C ARG A 92 -9.60 -3.24 8.33
N PHE A 93 -8.30 -3.45 8.14
CA PHE A 93 -7.45 -4.22 9.04
C PHE A 93 -6.88 -3.38 10.19
N TRP A 94 -6.82 -2.05 10.08
CA TRP A 94 -6.37 -1.18 11.16
C TRP A 94 -7.27 -1.27 12.39
N LYS A 95 -8.60 -1.34 12.20
CA LYS A 95 -9.56 -1.48 13.31
C LYS A 95 -9.41 -2.80 14.07
N ILE A 96 -9.11 -3.90 13.37
CA ILE A 96 -8.92 -5.21 14.00
C ILE A 96 -7.70 -5.20 14.93
N PHE A 97 -6.64 -4.45 14.56
CA PHE A 97 -5.45 -4.32 15.39
C PHE A 97 -5.70 -3.48 16.65
N LEU A 98 -6.39 -2.34 16.50
CA LEU A 98 -6.73 -1.46 17.63
C LEU A 98 -7.71 -2.09 18.64
N PHE A 99 -8.59 -2.99 18.20
CA PHE A 99 -9.46 -3.71 19.14
C PHE A 99 -8.71 -4.81 19.91
N ARG A 100 -7.76 -5.54 19.30
CA ARG A 100 -6.99 -6.58 20.02
C ARG A 100 -6.15 -6.00 21.16
N GLU A 101 -5.52 -4.85 20.94
CA GLU A 101 -4.69 -4.21 21.98
C GLU A 101 -5.54 -3.72 23.16
N ASN A 102 -6.74 -3.21 22.90
CA ASN A 102 -7.65 -2.76 23.95
C ASN A 102 -8.22 -3.91 24.80
N TYR A 103 -8.47 -5.09 24.24
CA TYR A 103 -8.98 -6.24 25.04
C TYR A 103 -7.95 -6.83 25.99
N GLU A 104 -6.65 -6.80 25.66
CA GLU A 104 -5.61 -7.30 26.59
C GLU A 104 -5.38 -6.38 27.80
N ILE A 105 -5.69 -5.08 27.66
CA ILE A 105 -5.58 -4.10 28.75
C ILE A 105 -6.69 -4.31 29.81
N TRP A 106 -7.84 -4.87 29.42
CA TRP A 106 -8.96 -5.16 30.35
C TRP A 106 -8.89 -6.54 31.03
N GLN A 107 -7.97 -7.43 30.65
CA GLN A 107 -7.75 -8.70 31.36
C GLN A 107 -6.59 -8.68 32.37
N ARG A 108 -5.88 -7.54 32.48
CA ARG A 108 -4.79 -7.35 33.45
C ARG A 108 -5.19 -6.56 34.71
N ASN A 109 -6.48 -6.32 34.94
CA ASN A 109 -6.98 -5.71 36.19
C ASN A 109 -8.02 -6.62 36.85
#